data_AF-A0A929GHQ6-F1
#
_entry.id   AF-A0A929GHQ6-F1
#
_cell.length_a   1.000
_cell.length_b   1.000
_cell.length_c   1.000
_cell.angle_alpha   90.00
_cell.angle_beta   90.00
_cell.angle_gamma   90.00
#
_symmetry.space_group_name_H-M   'P 1'
#
loop_
_entity.id
_entity.type
_entity.pdbx_description
1 polymer ?
#
loop_
_entity_poly.entity_id
_entity_poly.type
_entity_poly.pdbx_seq_one_letter_code
_entity_poly.pdbx_strand_id
1 'polypeptide(L)'
;FYDYYGGFNNYYYSPGYYTGSVQIFLEANFFDFESGELLWSAQTKTTDLTNIDKMAVEFADVIVADFIRQNVVPAPEVSKKK
;
A
#
# COMPACT_ATOMS: atom_id res chain seq x y z
N PHE A 1 -0.03 17.97 -5.09
CA PHE A 1 0.98 17.43 -6.02
C PHE A 1 2.39 17.90 -5.67
N TYR A 2 2.97 17.33 -4.62
CA TYR A 2 4.39 17.40 -4.33
C TYR A 2 4.67 16.13 -3.56
N ASP A 3 5.36 15.18 -4.17
CA ASP A 3 6.32 14.29 -3.52
C ASP A 3 6.90 13.39 -4.61
N TYR A 4 8.10 13.76 -5.05
CA TYR A 4 9.30 13.01 -4.67
C TYR A 4 9.16 11.54 -5.06
N TYR A 5 9.49 11.28 -6.33
CA TYR A 5 10.08 10.01 -6.75
C TYR A 5 11.34 9.78 -5.91
N GLY A 6 11.17 9.33 -4.67
CA GLY A 6 12.25 8.85 -3.82
C GLY A 6 12.79 7.59 -4.47
N GLY A 7 13.88 7.75 -5.21
CA GLY A 7 14.52 6.66 -5.93
C GLY A 7 14.74 5.46 -5.02
N PHE A 8 14.06 4.36 -5.31
CA PHE A 8 14.29 3.07 -4.68
C PHE A 8 15.55 2.44 -5.28
N ASN A 9 16.70 3.04 -4.98
CA ASN A 9 18.01 2.43 -5.17
C ASN A 9 18.50 1.95 -3.81
N ASN A 10 18.48 0.63 -3.61
CA ASN A 10 19.53 -0.05 -2.85
C ASN A 10 19.51 -1.55 -3.15
N TYR A 11 19.93 -1.89 -4.37
CA TYR A 11 20.38 -3.24 -4.70
C TYR A 11 21.88 -3.33 -4.41
N TYR A 12 22.25 -3.50 -3.13
CA TYR A 12 23.62 -3.85 -2.76
C TYR A 12 23.77 -5.38 -2.81
N TYR A 13 24.01 -5.90 -4.01
CA TYR A 13 24.40 -7.29 -4.20
C TYR A 13 25.92 -7.41 -4.00
N SER A 14 26.36 -7.52 -2.75
CA SER A 14 27.76 -7.85 -2.43
C SER A 14 27.88 -9.37 -2.21
N PRO A 15 28.60 -10.11 -3.07
CA PRO A 15 28.74 -11.56 -2.93
C PRO A 15 29.76 -11.86 -1.84
N GLY A 16 29.29 -12.17 -0.63
CA GLY A 16 30.12 -12.66 0.46
C GLY A 16 29.44 -12.51 1.80
N TYR A 17 28.88 -13.59 2.34
CA TYR A 17 28.51 -13.77 3.75
C TYR A 17 27.54 -12.76 4.40
N TYR A 18 26.81 -11.96 3.63
CA TYR A 18 25.69 -11.19 4.16
C TYR A 18 24.41 -11.98 3.94
N THR A 19 23.80 -12.46 5.02
CA THR A 19 22.37 -12.77 5.02
C THR A 19 21.64 -11.46 4.72
N GLY A 20 21.38 -11.17 3.45
CA GLY A 20 20.72 -9.95 3.03
C GLY A 20 19.31 -9.91 3.59
N SER A 21 19.05 -9.04 4.56
CA SER A 21 17.69 -8.76 5.04
C SER A 21 16.95 -7.99 3.95
N VAL A 22 16.10 -8.67 3.19
CA VAL A 22 15.23 -8.03 2.20
C VAL A 22 14.11 -7.33 2.95
N GLN A 23 13.87 -6.06 2.60
CA GLN A 23 12.76 -5.27 3.12
C GLN A 23 11.83 -4.93 1.95
N ILE A 24 10.54 -5.18 2.12
CA ILE A 24 9.49 -4.85 1.16
C ILE A 24 8.71 -3.67 1.73
N PHE A 25 8.48 -2.67 0.88
CA PHE A 25 7.63 -1.53 1.16
C PHE A 25 6.44 -1.56 0.22
N LEU A 26 5.24 -1.36 0.76
CA LEU A 26 4.02 -1.17 -0.02
C LEU A 26 3.44 0.20 0.31
N GLU A 27 3.07 0.94 -0.72
CA GLU A 27 2.46 2.26 -0.60
C GLU A 27 1.20 2.31 -1.47
N ALA A 28 0.15 2.93 -0.95
CA ALA A 28 -1.11 3.14 -1.64
C ALA A 28 -1.55 4.59 -1.44
N ASN A 29 -1.91 5.24 -2.56
CA ASN A 29 -2.38 6.62 -2.59
C ASN A 29 -3.70 6.67 -3.37
N PHE A 30 -4.69 7.37 -2.85
CA PHE A 30 -6.01 7.54 -3.45
C PHE A 30 -6.26 9.02 -3.71
N PHE A 31 -6.61 9.33 -4.96
CA PHE A 31 -6.74 10.69 -5.44
C PHE A 31 -8.13 10.93 -6.00
N ASP A 32 -8.59 12.18 -5.90
CA ASP A 32 -9.66 12.69 -6.73
C ASP A 32 -9.16 12.83 -8.18
N PHE A 33 -9.89 12.28 -9.15
CA PHE A 33 -9.41 12.24 -10.53
C PHE A 33 -9.45 13.61 -11.22
N GLU A 34 -10.44 14.45 -10.90
CA GLU A 34 -10.65 15.72 -11.58
C GLU A 34 -9.72 16.82 -11.08
N SER A 35 -9.63 16.98 -9.75
CA SER A 35 -8.77 17.96 -9.09
C SER A 35 -7.35 17.45 -8.90
N GLY A 36 -7.18 16.12 -8.88
CA GLY A 36 -5.91 15.49 -8.56
C GLY A 36 -5.52 15.58 -7.07
N GLU A 37 -6.45 15.99 -6.22
CA GLU A 37 -6.23 16.06 -4.78
C GLU A 37 -5.94 14.68 -4.19
N LEU A 38 -4.95 14.57 -3.30
CA LEU A 38 -4.71 13.36 -2.52
C LEU A 38 -5.75 13.26 -1.41
N LEU A 39 -6.64 12.28 -1.51
CA LEU A 39 -7.72 12.07 -0.54
C LEU A 39 -7.31 11.13 0.59
N TRP A 40 -6.40 10.19 0.32
CA TRP A 40 -5.91 9.23 1.31
C TRP A 40 -4.56 8.62 0.91
N SER A 41 -3.72 8.29 1.89
CA SER A 41 -2.48 7.54 1.69
C SER A 41 -2.17 6.60 2.85
N ALA A 42 -1.47 5.50 2.56
CA ALA A 42 -0.86 4.65 3.56
C ALA A 42 0.39 3.94 3.03
N GLN A 43 1.26 3.56 3.95
CA GLN A 43 2.47 2.79 3.67
C GLN A 43 2.66 1.70 4.72
N THR A 44 3.14 0.53 4.30
CA THR A 44 3.57 -0.55 5.19
C THR A 44 4.93 -1.10 4.77
N LYS A 45 5.63 -1.73 5.70
CA LYS A 45 6.92 -2.38 5.47
C LYS A 45 6.97 -3.75 6.13
N THR A 46 7.60 -4.71 5.48
CA THR A 46 7.88 -6.04 6.06
C THR A 46 9.29 -6.49 5.74
N THR A 47 9.86 -7.29 6.63
CA THR A 47 11.07 -8.08 6.38
C THR A 47 10.77 -9.57 6.27
N ASP A 48 9.50 -9.96 6.46
CA ASP A 48 9.03 -11.33 6.31
C ASP A 48 8.66 -11.59 4.85
N LEU A 49 9.51 -12.35 4.16
CA LEU A 49 9.32 -12.76 2.77
C LEU A 49 8.54 -14.06 2.64
N THR A 50 8.22 -14.74 3.74
CA THR A 50 7.63 -16.08 3.69
C THR A 50 6.19 -16.05 3.20
N ASN A 51 5.49 -14.92 3.33
CA ASN A 51 4.07 -14.79 3.00
C ASN A 51 3.71 -13.41 2.40
N ILE A 52 4.44 -12.99 1.36
CA ILE A 52 4.22 -11.70 0.69
C ILE A 52 2.78 -11.56 0.16
N ASP A 53 2.23 -12.63 -0.41
CA ASP A 53 0.85 -12.63 -0.93
C ASP A 53 -0.17 -12.36 0.18
N LYS A 54 0.04 -12.96 1.35
CA LYS A 54 -0.82 -12.73 2.52
C LYS A 54 -0.74 -11.28 2.98
N MET A 55 0.47 -10.71 3.06
CA MET A 55 0.64 -9.29 3.39
C MET A 55 -0.09 -8.38 2.39
N ALA A 56 -0.03 -8.69 1.10
CA ALA A 56 -0.73 -7.89 0.08
C ALA A 56 -2.25 -7.92 0.27
N VAL A 57 -2.82 -9.09 0.58
CA VAL A 57 -4.27 -9.24 0.88
C VAL A 57 -4.64 -8.48 2.16
N GLU A 58 -3.89 -8.68 3.24
CA GLU A 58 -4.15 -7.97 4.51
C GLU A 58 -4.04 -6.45 4.35
N PHE A 59 -3.08 -5.98 3.55
CA PHE A 59 -2.94 -4.56 3.27
C PHE A 59 -4.13 -4.00 2.48
N ALA A 60 -4.63 -4.75 1.49
CA ALA A 60 -5.84 -4.37 0.76
C ALA A 60 -7.09 -4.32 1.66
N ASP A 61 -7.25 -5.29 2.56
CA ASP A 61 -8.36 -5.30 3.52
C ASP A 61 -8.31 -4.08 4.44
N VAL A 62 -7.12 -3.72 4.93
CA VAL A 62 -6.92 -2.52 5.75
C VAL A 62 -7.25 -1.25 4.95
N ILE A 63 -6.82 -1.13 3.69
CA ILE A 63 -7.16 0.02 2.83
C ILE A 63 -8.68 0.21 2.76
N VAL A 64 -9.43 -0.86 2.43
CA VAL A 64 -10.89 -0.78 2.28
C VAL A 64 -11.58 -0.45 3.60
N ALA A 65 -11.15 -1.07 4.70
CA ALA A 65 -11.68 -0.78 6.02
C ALA A 65 -11.47 0.69 6.41
N ASP A 66 -10.30 1.25 6.10
CA ASP A 66 -9.98 2.63 6.41
C ASP A 66 -10.72 3.63 5.52
N PHE A 67 -10.96 3.32 4.24
CA PHE A 67 -11.81 4.14 3.37
C PHE A 67 -13.21 4.31 3.93
N ILE A 68 -13.82 3.22 4.40
CA ILE A 68 -15.15 3.23 4.99
C ILE A 68 -15.13 3.99 6.32
N ARG A 69 -14.13 3.73 7.18
CA ARG A 69 -13.98 4.39 8.49
C ARG A 69 -13.80 5.90 8.37
N GLN A 70 -13.02 6.34 7.40
CA GLN A 70 -12.71 7.75 7.15
C GLN A 70 -13.73 8.41 6.22
N ASN A 71 -14.72 7.67 5.72
CA ASN A 71 -15.73 8.13 4.76
C ASN A 71 -15.11 8.73 3.49
N VAL A 72 -13.97 8.18 3.06
CA VAL A 72 -13.27 8.55 1.80
C VAL A 72 -14.04 8.02 0.60
N VAL A 73 -14.62 6.82 0.74
CA VAL A 73 -15.52 6.20 -0.24
C VAL A 73 -16.78 5.75 0.49
N PRO A 74 -17.99 5.99 -0.04
CA PRO A 74 -19.22 5.48 0.56
C PRO A 74 -19.20 3.95 0.65
N ALA A 75 -19.78 3.41 1.72
CA ALA A 75 -19.91 1.97 1.89
C ALA A 75 -20.65 1.36 0.69
N PRO A 76 -20.27 0.14 0.24
CA PRO A 76 -20.90 -0.48 -0.90
C PRO A 76 -22.42 -0.60 -0.65
N GLU A 77 -23.23 -0.07 -1.57
CA GLU A 77 -24.67 -0.22 -1.47
C GLU A 77 -25.04 -1.71 -1.58
N VAL A 78 -25.66 -2.25 -0.53
CA VAL A 78 -26.18 -3.61 -0.56
C VAL A 78 -27.32 -3.64 -1.57
N SER A 79 -27.05 -4.14 -2.77
CA SER A 79 -28.05 -4.41 -3.79
C SER A 79 -29.18 -5.23 -3.18
N LYS A 80 -30.33 -4.58 -2.93
CA LYS A 80 -31.56 -5.28 -2.57
C LYS A 80 -31.95 -6.10 -3.79
N LYS A 81 -31.64 -7.40 -3.78
CA LYS A 81 -32.21 -8.36 -4.75
C LYS A 81 -33.72 -8.22 -4.68
N LYS A 82 -34.32 -7.74 -5.78
CA LYS A 82 -35.76 -7.82 -6.04
C LYS A 82 -36.13 -9.24 -6.40
#